data_AF-A0A397JLB5-F1
#
_entry.id   AF-A0A397JLB5-F1
#
_cell.length_a   1.000
_cell.length_b   1.000
_cell.length_c   1.000
_cell.angle_alpha   90.00
_cell.angle_beta   90.00
_cell.angle_gamma   90.00
#
_symmetry.space_group_name_H-M   'P 1'
#
loop_
_entity.id
_entity.type
_entity.pdbx_description
1 polymer ?
#
loop_
_entity_poly.entity_id
_entity_poly.type
_entity_poly.pdbx_seq_one_letter_code
_entity_poly.pdbx_strand_id
1 'polypeptide(L)'
;MLRIVDVLLELFFMELMRDPLAFDKIQLHETMSTRKKIEFKMYEIGVTSFKFIPPEKKTKCAKWNWCTLMGPSKLKIIEKFSLSTFINGQRGKDIEKLWRDFYNLYYTIKSVNLTTESIAQFSYDACRWVQEFARPLKKMTNGQIIQKGLYQRTDVSPYMHVFAFHVPLFMRKLHQQNLYLKWFTTSSVEKKNHEHVRLFFGRTTMDGGIEKNKQSATYQICNFENRQIYFRINKTPTTYSEKVLTISDKVDN
;
A
#
# COMPACT_ATOMS: atom_id res chain seq x y z
N MET A 1 -1.02 -6.43 -7.04
CA MET A 1 0.20 -6.17 -6.24
C MET A 1 -0.06 -5.63 -4.84
N LEU A 2 -0.90 -4.61 -4.63
CA LEU A 2 -1.21 -4.14 -3.26
C LEU A 2 -1.89 -5.19 -2.36
N ARG A 3 -2.51 -6.21 -2.96
CA ARG A 3 -3.03 -7.41 -2.24
C ARG A 3 -1.93 -8.31 -1.68
N ILE A 4 -0.74 -8.30 -2.26
CA ILE A 4 0.43 -9.00 -1.70
C ILE A 4 0.86 -8.31 -0.41
N VAL A 5 0.82 -6.97 -0.38
CA VAL A 5 1.12 -6.19 0.84
C VAL A 5 0.11 -6.49 1.95
N ASP A 6 -1.17 -6.70 1.61
CA ASP A 6 -2.18 -7.13 2.59
C ASP A 6 -1.77 -8.46 3.25
N VAL A 7 -1.35 -9.45 2.46
CA VAL A 7 -0.87 -10.75 2.98
C VAL A 7 0.38 -10.58 3.84
N LEU A 8 1.34 -9.78 3.40
CA LEU A 8 2.56 -9.51 4.17
C LEU A 8 2.25 -8.87 5.53
N LEU A 9 1.36 -7.87 5.55
CA LEU A 9 0.92 -7.21 6.77
C LEU A 9 0.18 -8.16 7.71
N GLU A 10 -0.75 -8.95 7.17
CA GLU A 10 -1.50 -9.96 7.93
C GLU A 10 -0.54 -10.92 8.65
N LEU A 11 0.40 -11.51 7.92
CA LEU A 11 1.34 -12.48 8.48
C LEU A 11 2.27 -11.85 9.52
N PHE A 12 2.73 -10.63 9.28
CA PHE A 12 3.57 -9.89 10.22
C PHE A 12 2.82 -9.55 11.52
N PHE A 13 1.60 -9.03 11.41
CA PHE A 13 0.79 -8.70 12.59
C PHE A 13 0.34 -9.94 13.35
N MET A 14 -0.01 -11.03 12.67
CA MET A 14 -0.32 -12.31 13.32
C MET A 14 0.85 -12.85 14.13
N GLU A 15 2.08 -12.64 13.67
CA GLU A 15 3.27 -13.02 14.44
C GLU A 15 3.46 -12.15 15.68
N LEU A 16 3.28 -10.84 15.55
CA LEU A 16 3.39 -9.89 16.66
C LEU A 16 2.27 -10.04 17.70
N MET A 17 1.08 -10.43 17.25
CA MET A 17 -0.13 -10.59 18.07
C MET A 17 -0.32 -12.02 18.57
N ARG A 18 0.72 -12.87 18.49
CA ARG A 18 0.65 -14.25 18.98
C ARG A 18 0.24 -14.33 20.46
N ASP A 19 0.64 -13.34 21.25
CA ASP A 19 0.06 -13.06 22.57
C ASP A 19 -0.70 -11.72 22.54
N PRO A 20 -2.03 -11.75 22.36
CA PRO A 20 -2.84 -10.53 22.29
C PRO A 20 -2.82 -9.70 23.58
N LEU A 21 -2.56 -10.32 24.73
CA LEU A 21 -2.50 -9.63 26.03
C LEU A 21 -1.18 -8.88 26.17
N ALA A 22 -0.08 -9.44 25.68
CA ALA A 22 1.22 -8.76 25.66
C ALA A 22 1.28 -7.63 24.63
N PHE A 23 0.56 -7.75 23.51
CA PHE A 23 0.62 -6.78 22.39
C PHE A 23 0.24 -5.34 22.76
N ASP A 24 -0.76 -5.16 23.63
CA ASP A 24 -1.19 -3.83 24.10
C ASP A 24 -0.81 -3.54 25.57
N LYS A 25 -0.09 -4.45 26.23
CA LYS A 25 0.42 -4.21 27.58
C LYS A 25 1.76 -3.48 27.51
N ILE A 26 1.95 -2.52 28.41
CA ILE A 26 3.25 -1.88 28.61
C ILE A 26 4.13 -2.83 29.42
N GLN A 27 5.27 -3.23 28.86
CA GLN A 27 6.22 -4.11 29.54
C GLN A 27 7.05 -3.32 30.56
N LEU A 28 7.64 -4.04 31.53
CA LEU A 28 8.53 -3.45 32.53
C LEU A 28 9.68 -2.73 31.80
N HIS A 29 9.97 -1.48 32.16
CA HIS A 29 10.95 -0.58 31.52
C HIS A 29 10.60 -0.03 30.13
N GLU A 30 9.36 -0.20 29.65
CA GLU A 30 8.91 0.43 28.40
C GLU A 30 7.94 1.58 28.66
N THR A 31 7.95 2.59 27.78
CA THR A 31 7.03 3.74 27.84
C THR A 31 5.74 3.52 27.05
N MET A 32 5.75 2.57 26.10
CA MET A 32 4.67 2.32 25.15
C MET A 32 4.52 0.82 24.89
N SER A 33 3.29 0.33 24.72
CA SER A 33 3.02 -1.03 24.25
C SER A 33 3.52 -1.23 22.82
N THR A 34 3.74 -2.49 22.41
CA THR A 34 4.14 -2.83 21.04
C THR A 34 3.17 -2.25 20.01
N ARG A 35 1.86 -2.32 20.27
CA ARG A 35 0.83 -1.66 19.45
C ARG A 35 1.12 -0.16 19.26
N LYS A 36 1.32 0.57 20.36
CA LYS A 36 1.56 2.02 20.32
C LYS A 36 2.88 2.36 19.60
N LYS A 37 3.93 1.55 19.78
CA LYS A 37 5.21 1.72 19.06
C LYS A 37 5.05 1.56 17.55
N ILE A 38 4.25 0.60 17.10
CA ILE A 38 3.96 0.41 15.67
C ILE A 38 3.18 1.61 15.12
N GLU A 39 2.11 2.04 15.79
CA GLU A 39 1.34 3.21 15.37
C GLU A 39 2.21 4.47 15.28
N PHE A 40 3.11 4.67 16.24
CA PHE A 40 4.06 5.77 16.23
C PHE A 40 5.04 5.68 15.05
N LYS A 41 5.64 4.51 14.82
CA LYS A 41 6.55 4.28 13.67
C LYS A 41 5.84 4.47 12.32
N MET A 42 4.58 4.06 12.22
CA MET A 42 3.74 4.31 11.03
C MET A 42 3.54 5.81 10.79
N TYR A 43 3.28 6.56 11.86
CA TYR A 43 3.16 8.02 11.80
C TYR A 43 4.48 8.67 11.34
N GLU A 44 5.63 8.26 11.89
CA GLU A 44 6.95 8.79 11.52
C GLU A 44 7.27 8.62 10.02
N ILE A 45 6.85 7.52 9.40
CA ILE A 45 7.04 7.30 7.96
C ILE A 45 5.96 7.97 7.10
N GLY A 46 5.07 8.76 7.71
CA GLY A 46 4.02 9.52 7.03
C GLY A 46 2.76 8.71 6.69
N VAL A 47 2.46 7.66 7.46
CA VAL A 47 1.18 6.95 7.47
C VAL A 47 0.40 7.39 8.72
N THR A 48 -0.26 8.53 8.62
CA THR A 48 -0.80 9.26 9.78
C THR A 48 -2.12 8.73 10.33
N SER A 49 -2.89 8.02 9.50
CA SER A 49 -4.21 7.49 9.88
C SER A 49 -4.18 6.05 10.38
N PHE A 50 -3.01 5.42 10.50
CA PHE A 50 -2.93 4.02 10.88
C PHE A 50 -3.27 3.82 12.36
N LYS A 51 -4.25 2.95 12.62
CA LYS A 51 -4.71 2.57 13.96
C LYS A 51 -5.09 1.10 14.01
N PHE A 52 -4.74 0.45 15.11
CA PHE A 52 -5.30 -0.85 15.45
C PHE A 52 -6.70 -0.69 16.07
N ILE A 53 -7.57 -1.62 15.74
CA ILE A 53 -8.94 -1.71 16.22
C ILE A 53 -8.99 -2.87 17.21
N PRO A 54 -9.33 -2.61 18.49
CA PRO A 54 -9.43 -3.67 19.48
C PRO A 54 -10.60 -4.61 19.13
N PRO A 55 -10.52 -5.89 19.51
CA PRO A 55 -11.65 -6.80 19.35
C PRO A 55 -12.85 -6.36 20.21
N GLU A 56 -14.06 -6.64 19.73
CA GLU A 56 -15.31 -6.33 20.44
C GLU A 56 -15.42 -7.05 21.79
N LYS A 57 -14.85 -8.26 21.90
CA LYS A 57 -14.79 -9.04 23.15
C LYS A 57 -13.34 -9.34 23.51
N LYS A 58 -12.92 -9.03 24.74
CA LYS A 58 -11.57 -9.32 25.25
C LYS A 58 -11.46 -10.79 25.69
N THR A 59 -11.44 -11.71 24.73
CA THR A 59 -11.20 -13.14 24.97
C THR A 59 -9.82 -13.56 24.49
N LYS A 60 -9.31 -14.73 24.92
CA LYS A 60 -8.01 -15.26 24.46
C LYS A 60 -7.95 -15.52 22.95
N CYS A 61 -9.10 -15.67 22.29
CA CYS A 61 -9.22 -15.91 20.85
C CYS A 61 -9.57 -14.63 20.06
N ALA A 62 -9.65 -13.49 20.74
CA ALA A 62 -10.08 -12.24 20.15
C ALA A 62 -8.98 -11.65 19.25
N LYS A 63 -9.33 -11.35 17.99
CA LYS A 63 -8.39 -10.84 17.01
C LYS A 63 -8.45 -9.32 16.96
N TRP A 64 -7.30 -8.69 17.11
CA TRP A 64 -7.14 -7.29 16.75
C TRP A 64 -7.33 -7.14 15.23
N ASN A 65 -7.92 -6.01 14.85
CA ASN A 65 -8.00 -5.61 13.46
C ASN A 65 -7.22 -4.30 13.28
N TRP A 66 -7.15 -3.77 12.07
CA TRP A 66 -6.53 -2.48 11.79
C TRP A 66 -7.29 -1.75 10.68
N CYS A 67 -7.15 -0.43 10.65
CA CYS A 67 -7.79 0.37 9.61
C CYS A 67 -7.25 -0.01 8.21
N THR A 68 -8.12 0.08 7.22
CA THR A 68 -7.76 -0.16 5.81
C THR A 68 -6.67 0.80 5.35
N LEU A 69 -5.62 0.25 4.74
CA LEU A 69 -4.51 1.03 4.17
C LEU A 69 -4.71 1.26 2.67
N MET A 70 -4.53 2.52 2.27
CA MET A 70 -4.54 2.91 0.85
C MET A 70 -3.20 2.61 0.17
N GLY A 71 -3.20 2.57 -1.16
CA GLY A 71 -2.01 2.25 -1.96
C GLY A 71 -0.75 3.05 -1.58
N PRO A 72 -0.80 4.39 -1.47
CA PRO A 72 0.37 5.18 -1.07
C PRO A 72 0.90 4.81 0.32
N SER A 73 0.02 4.57 1.29
CA SER A 73 0.41 4.16 2.64
C SER A 73 1.07 2.77 2.63
N LYS A 74 0.50 1.82 1.88
CA LYS A 74 1.09 0.48 1.71
C LYS A 74 2.51 0.55 1.13
N LEU A 75 2.74 1.43 0.15
CA LEU A 75 4.06 1.61 -0.45
C LEU A 75 5.08 2.17 0.55
N LYS A 76 4.72 3.21 1.30
CA LYS A 76 5.58 3.76 2.36
C LYS A 76 5.97 2.70 3.39
N ILE A 77 5.04 1.83 3.73
CA ILE A 77 5.24 0.76 4.71
C ILE A 77 6.28 -0.25 4.22
N ILE A 78 6.10 -0.80 3.02
CA ILE A 78 7.05 -1.79 2.47
C ILE A 78 8.42 -1.18 2.12
N GLU A 79 8.50 0.14 1.93
CA GLU A 79 9.74 0.85 1.68
C GLU A 79 10.50 1.20 2.98
N LYS A 80 9.81 1.74 4.00
CA LYS A 80 10.46 2.47 5.10
C LYS A 80 10.22 1.88 6.48
N PHE A 81 9.18 1.09 6.69
CA PHE A 81 8.84 0.61 8.03
C PHE A 81 9.92 -0.37 8.53
N SER A 82 10.54 -0.10 9.67
CA SER A 82 11.60 -0.94 10.24
C SER A 82 11.01 -2.20 10.88
N LEU A 83 11.06 -3.35 10.20
CA LEU A 83 10.45 -4.59 10.70
C LEU A 83 11.34 -5.28 11.73
N SER A 84 12.67 -5.20 11.54
CA SER A 84 13.63 -5.86 12.41
C SER A 84 13.67 -5.28 13.83
N THR A 85 13.06 -4.12 14.08
CA THR A 85 12.95 -3.54 15.42
C THR A 85 11.84 -4.19 16.25
N PHE A 86 10.91 -4.91 15.62
CA PHE A 86 9.78 -5.55 16.30
C PHE A 86 9.90 -7.07 16.39
N ILE A 87 10.66 -7.68 15.47
CA ILE A 87 10.96 -9.12 15.49
C ILE A 87 12.48 -9.29 15.65
N ASN A 88 12.89 -9.85 16.78
CA ASN A 88 14.30 -9.96 17.12
C ASN A 88 15.06 -10.98 16.27
N GLY A 89 16.36 -10.71 16.08
CA GLY A 89 17.31 -11.63 15.44
C GLY A 89 17.15 -11.76 13.93
N GLN A 90 17.66 -12.86 13.37
CA GLN A 90 17.70 -13.07 11.91
C GLN A 90 16.30 -13.08 11.27
N ARG A 91 15.26 -13.50 12.01
CA ARG A 91 13.90 -13.56 11.48
C ARG A 91 13.37 -12.18 11.08
N GLY A 92 13.57 -11.16 11.93
CA GLY A 92 13.17 -9.79 11.58
C GLY A 92 13.94 -9.24 10.39
N LYS A 93 15.24 -9.53 10.30
CA LYS A 93 16.08 -9.13 9.15
C LYS A 93 15.62 -9.79 7.84
N ASP A 94 15.27 -11.08 7.89
CA ASP A 94 14.78 -11.81 6.71
C ASP A 94 13.43 -11.28 6.24
N ILE A 95 12.49 -11.00 7.17
CA ILE A 95 11.19 -10.41 6.85
C ILE A 95 11.37 -9.00 6.26
N GLU A 96 12.25 -8.19 6.86
CA GLU A 96 12.54 -6.86 6.34
C GLU A 96 13.10 -6.91 4.92
N LYS A 97 14.11 -7.77 4.69
CA LYS A 97 14.66 -7.99 3.36
C LYS A 97 13.59 -8.41 2.36
N LEU A 98 12.72 -9.34 2.73
CA LEU A 98 11.62 -9.80 1.88
C LEU A 98 10.71 -8.64 1.45
N TRP A 99 10.41 -7.70 2.35
CA TRP A 99 9.58 -6.53 2.05
C TRP A 99 10.29 -5.55 1.12
N ARG A 100 11.59 -5.30 1.34
CA ARG A 100 12.41 -4.42 0.46
C ARG A 100 12.57 -5.02 -0.94
N ASP A 101 12.81 -6.32 -1.03
CA ASP A 101 12.91 -7.03 -2.32
C ASP A 101 11.58 -6.91 -3.09
N PHE A 102 10.45 -7.07 -2.40
CA PHE A 102 9.13 -6.87 -3.02
C PHE A 102 8.91 -5.43 -3.51
N TYR A 103 9.32 -4.44 -2.71
CA TYR A 103 9.24 -3.03 -3.09
C TYR A 103 10.03 -2.74 -4.38
N ASN A 104 11.25 -3.26 -4.47
CA ASN A 104 12.09 -3.11 -5.66
C ASN A 104 11.44 -3.73 -6.90
N LEU A 105 10.94 -4.96 -6.79
CA LEU A 105 10.23 -5.64 -7.88
C LEU A 105 8.95 -4.88 -8.30
N TYR A 106 8.21 -4.34 -7.33
CA TYR A 106 7.04 -3.50 -7.61
C TYR A 106 7.42 -2.27 -8.44
N TYR A 107 8.54 -1.62 -8.10
CA TYR A 107 9.02 -0.45 -8.82
C TYR A 107 9.46 -0.80 -10.25
N THR A 108 10.11 -1.96 -10.45
CA THR A 108 10.47 -2.46 -11.79
C THR A 108 9.24 -2.57 -12.69
N ILE A 109 8.12 -3.09 -12.21
CA ILE A 109 6.86 -3.16 -12.99
C ILE A 109 6.32 -1.77 -13.36
N LYS A 110 6.61 -0.75 -12.54
CA LYS A 110 6.20 0.64 -12.77
C LYS A 110 7.18 1.43 -13.64
N SER A 111 8.30 0.84 -14.04
CA SER A 111 9.26 1.44 -14.95
C SER A 111 8.78 1.41 -16.40
N VAL A 112 9.27 2.37 -17.17
CA VAL A 112 9.20 2.39 -18.64
C VAL A 112 10.60 2.13 -19.18
N ASN A 113 10.72 1.77 -20.46
CA ASN A 113 11.99 1.48 -21.14
C ASN A 113 12.76 0.28 -20.56
N LEU A 114 12.05 -0.78 -20.14
CA LEU A 114 12.69 -2.02 -19.70
C LEU A 114 13.25 -2.78 -20.91
N THR A 115 14.48 -3.28 -20.80
CA THR A 115 15.09 -4.16 -21.80
C THR A 115 14.65 -5.61 -21.63
N THR A 116 14.89 -6.45 -22.63
CA THR A 116 14.65 -7.90 -22.54
C THR A 116 15.41 -8.53 -21.36
N GLU A 117 16.66 -8.11 -21.12
CA GLU A 117 17.48 -8.57 -20.00
C GLU A 117 16.88 -8.14 -18.67
N SER A 118 16.40 -6.91 -18.58
CA SER A 118 15.72 -6.39 -17.38
C SER A 118 14.45 -7.19 -17.06
N ILE A 119 13.70 -7.59 -18.09
CA ILE A 119 12.49 -8.43 -17.95
C ILE A 119 12.86 -9.85 -17.52
N ALA A 120 13.94 -10.42 -18.08
CA ALA A 120 14.44 -11.74 -17.67
C ALA A 120 14.91 -11.73 -16.21
N GLN A 121 15.64 -10.69 -15.80
CA GLN A 121 16.08 -10.49 -14.43
C GLN A 121 14.88 -10.35 -13.47
N PHE A 122 13.89 -9.54 -13.84
CA PHE A 122 12.64 -9.43 -13.08
C PHE A 122 11.97 -10.80 -12.90
N SER A 123 11.88 -11.61 -13.96
CA SER A 123 11.29 -12.94 -13.90
C SER A 123 12.02 -13.85 -12.91
N TYR A 124 13.35 -13.83 -12.92
CA TYR A 124 14.18 -14.61 -12.01
C TYR A 124 13.99 -14.15 -10.56
N ASP A 125 14.06 -12.84 -10.32
CA ASP A 125 13.97 -12.26 -8.99
C ASP A 125 12.57 -12.42 -8.39
N ALA A 126 11.49 -12.30 -9.20
CA ALA A 126 10.12 -12.52 -8.74
C ALA A 126 9.88 -13.99 -8.32
N CYS A 127 10.41 -14.95 -9.09
CA CYS A 127 10.37 -16.36 -8.72
C CYS A 127 11.13 -16.63 -7.42
N ARG A 128 12.35 -16.11 -7.30
CA ARG A 128 13.15 -16.23 -6.08
C ARG A 128 12.47 -15.60 -4.88
N TRP A 129 11.83 -14.45 -5.07
CA TRP A 129 11.10 -13.78 -4.00
C TRP A 129 9.96 -14.66 -3.45
N VAL A 130 9.17 -15.31 -4.32
CA VAL A 130 8.13 -16.25 -3.86
C VAL A 130 8.73 -17.49 -3.18
N GLN A 131 9.88 -17.97 -3.66
CA GLN A 131 10.60 -19.09 -3.02
C GLN A 131 11.11 -18.72 -1.62
N GLU A 132 11.67 -17.53 -1.45
CA GLU A 132 12.11 -17.02 -0.14
C GLU A 132 10.93 -16.75 0.80
N PHE A 133 9.82 -16.20 0.27
CA PHE A 133 8.57 -16.04 1.03
C PHE A 133 8.13 -17.39 1.63
N ALA A 134 8.05 -18.43 0.80
CA ALA A 134 7.63 -19.76 1.20
C ALA A 134 8.80 -20.68 1.64
N ARG A 135 9.89 -20.10 2.13
CA ARG A 135 11.10 -20.85 2.50
C ARG A 135 10.76 -21.88 3.60
N PRO A 136 11.02 -23.18 3.38
CA PRO A 136 10.65 -24.21 4.34
C PRO A 136 11.61 -24.25 5.53
N LEU A 137 11.08 -24.69 6.68
CA LEU A 137 11.87 -25.10 7.83
C LEU A 137 12.55 -26.44 7.50
N LYS A 138 13.88 -26.49 7.56
CA LYS A 138 14.65 -27.73 7.40
C LYS A 138 15.21 -28.16 8.75
N LYS A 139 14.96 -29.43 9.12
CA LYS A 139 15.49 -30.05 10.33
C LYS A 139 16.27 -31.31 9.96
N MET A 140 17.31 -31.62 10.74
CA MET A 140 17.95 -32.93 10.71
C MET A 140 17.04 -34.00 11.34
N THR A 141 17.39 -35.27 11.16
CA THR A 141 16.73 -36.41 11.80
C THR A 141 16.72 -36.32 13.33
N ASN A 142 17.76 -35.72 13.92
CA ASN A 142 17.86 -35.45 15.37
C ASN A 142 17.05 -34.22 15.84
N GLY A 143 16.30 -33.55 14.96
CA GLY A 143 15.47 -32.38 15.28
C GLY A 143 16.18 -31.02 15.20
N GLN A 144 17.51 -30.98 14.98
CA GLN A 144 18.27 -29.74 14.86
C GLN A 144 17.81 -28.92 13.64
N ILE A 145 17.54 -27.62 13.83
CA ILE A 145 17.12 -26.72 12.76
C ILE A 145 18.34 -26.29 11.93
N ILE A 146 18.39 -26.70 10.66
CA ILE A 146 19.43 -26.29 9.69
C ILE A 146 19.04 -24.97 9.02
N GLN A 147 17.75 -24.79 8.74
CA GLN A 147 17.24 -23.61 8.05
C GLN A 147 15.89 -23.23 8.65
N LYS A 148 15.77 -21.99 9.13
CA LYS A 148 14.49 -21.46 9.59
C LYS A 148 13.57 -21.18 8.39
N GLY A 149 12.31 -21.63 8.52
CA GLY A 149 11.27 -21.25 7.56
C GLY A 149 10.87 -19.78 7.72
N LEU A 150 10.31 -19.19 6.66
CA LEU A 150 9.84 -17.80 6.68
C LEU A 150 8.31 -17.76 6.86
N TYR A 151 7.55 -18.03 5.78
CA TYR A 151 6.11 -18.23 5.77
C TYR A 151 5.72 -19.58 5.14
N GLN A 152 4.45 -19.98 5.26
CA GLN A 152 3.99 -21.28 4.77
C GLN A 152 3.64 -21.21 3.28
N ARG A 153 3.70 -22.37 2.61
CA ARG A 153 3.28 -22.49 1.20
C ARG A 153 1.79 -22.18 1.01
N THR A 154 0.97 -22.46 2.03
CA THR A 154 -0.47 -22.14 2.05
C THR A 154 -0.75 -20.64 2.09
N ASP A 155 0.24 -19.83 2.50
CA ASP A 155 0.12 -18.37 2.57
C ASP A 155 0.40 -17.72 1.20
N VAL A 156 0.83 -18.50 0.19
CA VAL A 156 1.05 -18.01 -1.16
C VAL A 156 -0.29 -17.69 -1.83
N SER A 157 -0.58 -16.40 -1.96
CA SER A 157 -1.82 -15.94 -2.60
C SER A 157 -1.81 -16.09 -4.12
N PRO A 158 -2.99 -16.14 -4.78
CA PRO A 158 -3.08 -16.09 -6.24
C PRO A 158 -2.35 -14.89 -6.87
N TYR A 159 -2.31 -13.75 -6.16
CA TYR A 159 -1.57 -12.58 -6.64
C TYR A 159 -0.05 -12.78 -6.65
N MET A 160 0.51 -13.55 -5.72
CA MET A 160 1.93 -13.90 -5.72
C MET A 160 2.26 -14.85 -6.88
N HIS A 161 1.37 -15.82 -7.15
CA HIS A 161 1.49 -16.68 -8.32
C HIS A 161 1.46 -15.88 -9.63
N VAL A 162 0.46 -15.01 -9.81
CA VAL A 162 0.38 -14.12 -10.99
C VAL A 162 1.61 -13.23 -11.10
N PHE A 163 2.09 -12.70 -9.99
CA PHE A 163 3.27 -11.85 -9.96
C PHE A 163 4.56 -12.55 -10.42
N ALA A 164 4.81 -13.78 -9.99
CA ALA A 164 6.02 -14.51 -10.37
C ALA A 164 5.95 -15.14 -11.76
N PHE A 165 4.79 -15.68 -12.16
CA PHE A 165 4.69 -16.52 -13.36
C PHE A 165 4.04 -15.82 -14.55
N HIS A 166 3.09 -14.90 -14.32
CA HIS A 166 2.30 -14.29 -15.40
C HIS A 166 2.73 -12.87 -15.74
N VAL A 167 3.12 -12.06 -14.75
CA VAL A 167 3.60 -10.69 -14.99
C VAL A 167 4.81 -10.65 -15.94
N PRO A 168 5.85 -11.50 -15.82
CA PRO A 168 6.96 -11.50 -16.78
C PRO A 168 6.51 -11.87 -18.21
N LEU A 169 5.52 -12.76 -18.36
CA LEU A 169 4.95 -13.11 -19.66
C LEU A 169 4.27 -11.90 -20.30
N PHE A 170 3.47 -11.16 -19.52
CA PHE A 170 2.83 -9.93 -19.99
C PHE A 170 3.86 -8.86 -20.36
N MET A 171 4.89 -8.67 -19.53
CA MET A 171 5.97 -7.72 -19.82
C MET A 171 6.67 -8.04 -21.15
N ARG A 172 7.00 -9.32 -21.41
CA ARG A 172 7.60 -9.75 -22.69
C ARG A 172 6.68 -9.47 -23.88
N LYS A 173 5.40 -9.83 -23.76
CA LYS A 173 4.42 -9.66 -24.84
C LYS A 173 4.17 -8.19 -25.17
N LEU A 174 4.09 -7.34 -24.14
CA LEU A 174 3.94 -5.89 -24.31
C LEU A 174 5.21 -5.25 -24.90
N HIS A 175 6.38 -5.68 -24.44
CA HIS A 175 7.66 -5.18 -24.95
C HIS A 175 7.81 -5.42 -26.46
N GLN A 176 7.37 -6.58 -26.98
CA GLN A 176 7.35 -6.88 -28.42
C GLN A 176 6.51 -5.88 -29.25
N GLN A 177 5.55 -5.21 -28.61
CA GLN A 177 4.67 -4.21 -29.23
C GLN A 177 5.09 -2.77 -28.90
N ASN A 178 6.27 -2.57 -28.30
CA ASN A 178 6.73 -1.28 -27.78
C ASN A 178 5.76 -0.67 -26.74
N LEU A 179 5.15 -1.53 -25.91
CA LEU A 179 4.23 -1.18 -24.85
C LEU A 179 4.80 -1.54 -23.48
N TYR A 180 4.32 -0.86 -22.43
CA TYR A 180 4.75 -1.10 -21.05
C TYR A 180 3.59 -1.45 -20.14
N LEU A 181 3.83 -2.38 -19.20
CA LEU A 181 2.81 -2.84 -18.26
C LEU A 181 2.22 -1.71 -17.41
N LYS A 182 3.02 -0.69 -17.08
CA LYS A 182 2.58 0.52 -16.36
C LYS A 182 1.36 1.19 -16.99
N TRP A 183 1.24 1.18 -18.32
CA TRP A 183 0.16 1.86 -19.04
C TRP A 183 -1.20 1.19 -18.86
N PHE A 184 -1.22 -0.09 -18.51
CA PHE A 184 -2.43 -0.88 -18.30
C PHE A 184 -2.85 -0.94 -16.82
N THR A 185 -2.37 0.00 -16.01
CA THR A 185 -2.70 0.03 -14.58
C THR A 185 -4.01 0.76 -14.31
N THR A 186 -4.80 0.27 -13.36
CA THR A 186 -6.12 0.83 -13.00
C THR A 186 -6.05 2.06 -12.10
N SER A 187 -4.84 2.52 -11.72
CA SER A 187 -4.69 3.60 -10.73
C SER A 187 -5.34 4.90 -11.15
N SER A 188 -5.36 5.21 -12.44
CA SER A 188 -6.01 6.43 -12.96
C SER A 188 -7.53 6.37 -12.80
N VAL A 189 -8.12 5.19 -13.00
CA VAL A 189 -9.57 4.96 -12.81
C VAL A 189 -9.93 5.05 -11.33
N GLU A 190 -9.13 4.43 -10.45
CA GLU A 190 -9.32 4.52 -9.00
C GLU A 190 -9.20 5.97 -8.50
N LYS A 191 -8.23 6.73 -9.00
CA LYS A 191 -8.07 8.15 -8.66
C LYS A 191 -9.28 8.97 -9.12
N LYS A 192 -9.74 8.75 -10.35
CA LYS A 192 -10.93 9.42 -10.90
C LYS A 192 -12.18 9.12 -10.06
N ASN A 193 -12.38 7.86 -9.69
CA ASN A 193 -13.48 7.47 -8.81
C ASN A 193 -13.39 8.16 -7.44
N HIS A 194 -12.19 8.23 -6.85
CA HIS A 194 -11.98 8.96 -5.58
C HIS A 194 -12.29 10.46 -5.70
N GLU A 195 -11.86 11.11 -6.78
CA GLU A 195 -12.17 12.52 -7.03
C GLU A 195 -13.67 12.74 -7.22
N HIS A 196 -14.36 11.86 -7.94
CA HIS A 196 -15.82 11.93 -8.12
C HIS A 196 -16.56 11.79 -6.80
N VAL A 197 -16.21 10.77 -6.00
CA VAL A 197 -16.76 10.60 -4.65
C VAL A 197 -16.51 11.86 -3.82
N ARG A 198 -15.29 12.39 -3.79
CA ARG A 198 -14.95 13.58 -3.01
C ARG A 198 -15.73 14.83 -3.44
N LEU A 199 -15.83 15.09 -4.75
CA LEU A 199 -16.40 16.33 -5.30
C LEU A 199 -17.93 16.34 -5.28
N PHE A 200 -18.57 15.22 -5.61
CA PHE A 200 -20.02 15.17 -5.83
C PHE A 200 -20.78 14.46 -4.72
N PHE A 201 -20.12 13.58 -3.96
CA PHE A 201 -20.75 12.77 -2.91
C PHE A 201 -20.17 13.05 -1.50
N GLY A 202 -19.01 13.68 -1.39
CA GLY A 202 -18.38 14.01 -0.11
C GLY A 202 -19.10 15.11 0.68
N ARG A 203 -20.08 15.79 0.07
CA ARG A 203 -20.93 16.82 0.68
C ARG A 203 -22.39 16.42 0.80
N THR A 204 -22.80 15.23 0.37
CA THR A 204 -24.18 14.78 0.60
C THR A 204 -24.30 14.39 2.07
N THR A 205 -24.89 15.28 2.87
CA THR A 205 -25.52 14.91 4.14
C THR A 205 -26.39 13.67 3.92
N MET A 206 -26.45 12.78 4.92
CA MET A 206 -27.21 11.52 4.85
C MET A 206 -28.71 11.68 4.54
N ASP A 207 -29.21 12.91 4.42
CA ASP A 207 -30.63 13.25 4.22
C ASP A 207 -30.95 13.82 2.82
N GLY A 208 -30.08 13.64 1.82
CA GLY A 208 -30.35 14.12 0.46
C GLY A 208 -29.98 15.60 0.28
N GLY A 209 -29.52 15.92 -0.92
CA GLY A 209 -28.84 17.19 -1.20
C GLY A 209 -29.69 18.45 -1.05
N ILE A 210 -28.98 19.57 -0.92
CA ILE A 210 -29.50 20.94 -0.97
C ILE A 210 -30.53 21.07 -2.10
N GLU A 211 -31.78 21.33 -1.74
CA GLU A 211 -32.98 21.38 -2.60
C GLU A 211 -32.95 22.44 -3.72
N LYS A 212 -31.91 23.26 -3.84
CA LYS A 212 -32.00 24.47 -4.67
C LYS A 212 -31.82 24.27 -6.17
N ASN A 213 -31.34 23.12 -6.67
CA ASN A 213 -31.30 22.83 -8.12
C ASN A 213 -31.22 21.30 -8.37
N LYS A 214 -32.34 20.68 -8.81
CA LYS A 214 -32.52 19.24 -9.10
C LYS A 214 -31.64 18.70 -10.24
N GLN A 215 -30.32 18.71 -10.12
CA GLN A 215 -29.43 18.04 -11.06
C GLN A 215 -28.87 16.76 -10.43
N SER A 216 -29.09 15.62 -11.08
CA SER A 216 -28.55 14.33 -10.63
C SER A 216 -27.01 14.39 -10.56
N ALA A 217 -26.41 13.61 -9.66
CA ALA A 217 -24.95 13.51 -9.58
C ALA A 217 -24.33 13.13 -10.93
N THR A 218 -25.00 12.27 -11.70
CA THR A 218 -24.61 11.91 -13.07
C THR A 218 -24.54 13.13 -14.00
N TYR A 219 -25.54 14.02 -13.96
CA TYR A 219 -25.54 15.23 -14.77
C TYR A 219 -24.40 16.18 -14.35
N GLN A 220 -24.19 16.35 -13.05
CA GLN A 220 -23.12 17.20 -12.52
C GLN A 220 -21.72 16.68 -12.92
N ILE A 221 -21.50 15.36 -12.79
CA ILE A 221 -20.26 14.71 -13.23
C ILE A 221 -20.07 14.88 -14.74
N CYS A 222 -21.09 14.62 -15.55
CA CYS A 222 -21.03 14.75 -17.01
C CYS A 222 -20.66 16.17 -17.43
N ASN A 223 -21.33 17.18 -16.86
CA ASN A 223 -21.04 18.59 -17.14
C ASN A 223 -19.61 18.98 -16.70
N PHE A 224 -19.17 18.52 -15.52
CA PHE A 224 -17.80 18.76 -15.05
C PHE A 224 -16.76 18.15 -15.99
N GLU A 225 -16.92 16.88 -16.37
CA GLU A 225 -16.01 16.16 -17.28
C GLU A 225 -15.97 16.81 -18.66
N ASN A 226 -17.14 17.18 -19.22
CA ASN A 226 -17.23 17.88 -20.50
C ASN A 226 -16.47 19.22 -20.47
N ARG A 227 -16.55 19.97 -19.36
CA ARG A 227 -15.77 21.20 -19.18
C ARG A 227 -14.26 20.93 -19.12
N GLN A 228 -13.84 19.89 -18.39
CA GLN A 228 -12.42 19.51 -18.34
C GLN A 228 -11.88 19.12 -19.73
N ILE A 229 -12.67 18.41 -20.53
CA ILE A 229 -12.33 18.07 -21.92
C ILE A 229 -12.21 19.34 -22.77
N TYR A 230 -13.20 20.24 -22.69
CA TYR A 230 -13.18 21.51 -23.42
C TYR A 230 -11.92 22.32 -23.11
N PHE A 231 -11.58 22.50 -21.84
CA PHE A 231 -10.37 23.24 -21.46
C PHE A 231 -9.09 22.57 -21.97
N ARG A 232 -9.02 21.24 -21.95
CA ARG A 232 -7.86 20.50 -22.46
C ARG A 232 -7.70 20.66 -23.98
N ILE A 233 -8.80 20.55 -24.74
CA ILE A 233 -8.79 20.73 -26.20
C ILE A 233 -8.36 22.16 -26.56
N ASN A 234 -8.90 23.15 -25.85
CA ASN A 234 -8.63 24.56 -26.11
C ASN A 234 -7.36 25.08 -25.41
N LYS A 235 -6.54 24.20 -24.83
CA LYS A 235 -5.31 24.55 -24.08
C LYS A 235 -5.52 25.66 -23.03
N THR A 236 -6.72 25.73 -22.46
CA THR A 236 -7.08 26.72 -21.45
C THR A 236 -6.53 26.25 -20.10
N PRO A 237 -5.74 27.07 -19.38
CA PRO A 237 -5.23 26.69 -18.06
C PRO A 237 -6.38 26.46 -17.07
N THR A 238 -6.37 25.32 -16.39
CA THR A 238 -7.37 24.98 -15.35
C THR A 238 -6.86 25.22 -13.93
N THR A 239 -5.62 25.69 -13.79
CA THR A 239 -4.98 26.01 -12.50
C THR A 239 -4.87 27.52 -12.34
N TYR A 240 -5.49 28.06 -11.29
CA TYR A 240 -5.24 29.42 -10.84
C TYR A 240 -3.98 29.44 -9.97
N SER A 241 -3.02 30.33 -10.28
CA SER A 241 -2.02 30.74 -9.29
C SER A 241 -2.64 31.91 -8.51
N GLU A 242 -2.90 31.74 -7.21
CA GLU A 242 -3.18 32.88 -6.35
C GLU A 242 -1.94 33.77 -6.32
N LYS A 243 -1.98 34.91 -7.01
CA LYS A 243 -1.08 36.02 -6.69
C LYS A 243 -1.58 36.59 -5.38
N VAL A 244 -0.85 36.34 -4.29
CA VAL A 244 -1.05 37.06 -3.03
C VAL A 244 -0.83 38.54 -3.34
N LEU A 245 -1.90 39.34 -3.31
CA LEU A 245 -1.82 40.80 -3.35
C LEU A 245 -1.42 41.24 -1.94
N THR A 246 -0.13 41.50 -1.73
CA THR A 246 0.33 42.26 -0.57
C THR A 246 -0.07 43.72 -0.78
N ILE A 247 -1.10 44.15 -0.05
CA ILE A 247 -1.41 45.56 0.12
C ILE A 247 -0.34 46.10 1.07
N SER A 248 0.58 46.91 0.55
CA SER A 248 1.45 47.73 1.40
C SER A 248 0.63 48.92 1.87
N ASP A 249 0.30 48.97 3.15
CA ASP A 249 -0.27 50.16 3.77
C ASP A 249 0.71 51.33 3.58
N LYS A 250 0.27 52.36 2.85
CA LYS A 250 0.93 53.66 2.89
C LYS A 250 0.69 54.23 4.28
N VAL A 251 1.73 54.23 5.10
CA VAL A 251 1.81 55.15 6.24
C VAL A 251 2.11 56.51 5.64
N ASP A 252 1.05 57.32 5.47
CA ASP A 252 1.20 58.74 5.21
C ASP A 252 1.72 59.38 6.52
N ASN A 253 2.91 60.00 6.45
CA ASN A 253 3.48 60.87 7.48
C ASN A 253 2.77 62.24 7.49
#